data_AF-A0A5R9Q681-F1
#
_entry.id   AF-A0A5R9Q681-F1
#
_cell.length_a   1.000
_cell.length_b   1.000
_cell.length_c   1.000
_cell.angle_alpha   90.00
_cell.angle_beta   90.00
_cell.angle_gamma   90.00
#
_symmetry.space_group_name_H-M   'P 1'
#
loop_
_entity.id
_entity.type
_entity.pdbx_description
1 polymer ?
#
loop_
_entity_poly.entity_id
_entity_poly.type
_entity_poly.pdbx_seq_one_letter_code
_entity_poly.pdbx_strand_id
1 'polypeptide(L)'
;MKLSTLLSAIVLSGSILVSLAANAKGHSEHRGDFLLSKRAVAALDLTADQQAQIKSIITELKADKKDRKLERKENREAFRALVEAESFDEDKAKALMSDIKAERSEKMLAHLKSRHQIWQLLTVEQREKLTEMREKRKNKQRRHHD
;
A
#
# COMPACT_ATOMS: atom_id res chain seq x y z
N MET A 1 38.13 12.40 14.37
CA MET A 1 37.50 11.15 14.85
C MET A 1 36.04 11.47 15.11
N LYS A 2 35.08 11.01 14.30
CA LYS A 2 34.44 9.67 14.31
C LYS A 2 33.91 9.44 12.87
N LEU A 3 34.43 8.53 12.05
CA LEU A 3 34.14 7.10 11.97
C LEU A 3 32.64 6.75 12.07
N SER A 4 31.97 6.64 10.93
CA SER A 4 30.94 5.61 10.72
C SER A 4 30.89 5.24 9.23
N THR A 5 31.69 4.23 8.95
CA THR A 5 31.78 3.36 7.78
C THR A 5 30.45 3.09 7.07
N LEU A 6 30.49 3.29 5.76
CA LEU A 6 29.55 2.81 4.75
C LEU A 6 29.62 1.28 4.66
N LEU A 7 28.56 0.57 5.07
CA LEU A 7 28.33 -0.82 4.70
C LEU A 7 26.84 -1.13 4.66
N SER A 8 26.30 -1.32 3.46
CA SER A 8 25.31 -2.36 3.15
C SER A 8 25.12 -2.41 1.64
N ALA A 9 26.11 -2.99 0.97
CA ALA A 9 25.88 -3.63 -0.32
C ALA A 9 25.02 -4.88 -0.05
N ILE A 10 23.73 -4.82 -0.37
CA ILE A 10 22.96 -6.03 -0.63
C ILE A 10 22.64 -6.01 -2.13
N VAL A 11 23.51 -6.69 -2.86
CA VAL A 11 23.25 -7.14 -4.22
C VAL A 11 22.17 -8.22 -4.11
N LEU A 12 20.95 -7.90 -4.52
CA LEU A 12 19.93 -8.90 -4.86
C LEU A 12 19.70 -8.81 -6.36
N SER A 13 20.57 -9.50 -7.10
CA SER A 13 20.31 -9.92 -8.48
C SER A 13 19.16 -10.93 -8.49
N GLY A 14 18.20 -10.73 -9.38
CA GLY A 14 17.07 -11.65 -9.59
C GLY A 14 16.12 -11.22 -10.72
N SER A 15 16.61 -11.38 -11.95
CA SER A 15 16.00 -11.44 -13.30
C SER A 15 14.49 -11.20 -13.53
N ILE A 16 14.25 -10.24 -14.43
CA ILE A 16 13.33 -10.19 -15.61
C ILE A 16 12.00 -10.97 -15.55
N LEU A 17 10.89 -10.21 -15.59
CA LEU A 17 9.82 -10.44 -16.55
C LEU A 17 9.33 -9.10 -17.13
N VAL A 18 9.52 -8.93 -18.44
CA VAL A 18 8.88 -7.87 -19.21
C VAL A 18 7.40 -8.24 -19.38
N SER A 19 6.51 -7.36 -18.96
CA SER A 19 5.14 -7.33 -19.47
C SER A 19 4.78 -5.90 -19.83
N LEU A 20 4.81 -5.64 -21.13
CA LEU A 20 4.38 -4.40 -21.74
C LEU A 20 2.85 -4.40 -21.78
N ALA A 21 2.23 -3.62 -20.90
CA ALA A 21 0.84 -3.24 -21.05
C ALA A 21 0.70 -1.77 -20.64
N ALA A 22 1.05 -0.88 -21.57
CA ALA A 22 0.64 0.49 -21.52
C ALA A 22 -0.87 0.54 -21.81
N ASN A 23 -1.65 0.98 -20.84
CA ASN A 23 -2.93 1.62 -21.12
C ASN A 23 -3.13 2.79 -20.16
N ALA A 24 -2.96 4.00 -20.71
CA ALA A 24 -3.16 5.26 -20.03
C ALA A 24 -4.59 5.75 -20.28
N LYS A 25 -5.45 5.76 -19.25
CA LYS A 25 -6.39 6.87 -18.94
C LYS A 25 -7.18 6.59 -17.65
N GLY A 26 -7.26 7.59 -16.77
CA GLY A 26 -8.22 7.63 -15.65
C GLY A 26 -7.60 8.17 -14.37
N HIS A 27 -7.89 9.43 -14.04
CA HIS A 27 -7.52 10.06 -12.78
C HIS A 27 -8.14 9.32 -11.59
N SER A 28 -7.33 8.52 -10.90
CA SER A 28 -7.56 8.20 -9.49
C SER A 28 -6.24 8.38 -8.78
N GLU A 29 -6.11 9.47 -8.01
CA GLU A 29 -4.97 9.65 -7.12
C GLU A 29 -4.93 8.48 -6.13
N HIS A 30 -4.07 7.50 -6.44
CA HIS A 30 -3.93 6.29 -5.68
C HIS A 30 -3.13 6.58 -4.41
N ARG A 31 -3.77 6.42 -3.24
CA ARG A 31 -3.11 6.47 -1.91
C ARG A 31 -1.90 5.53 -1.78
N GLY A 32 -1.75 4.54 -2.65
CA GLY A 32 -0.61 3.62 -2.65
C GLY A 32 0.67 4.17 -3.30
N ASP A 33 0.61 5.30 -4.02
CA ASP A 33 1.69 5.74 -4.91
C ASP A 33 2.35 7.06 -4.50
N PHE A 34 2.18 7.46 -3.24
CA PHE A 34 2.71 8.73 -2.79
C PHE A 34 4.22 8.87 -3.07
N LEU A 35 5.00 7.82 -2.82
CA LEU A 35 6.45 7.87 -2.95
C LEU A 35 6.92 8.10 -4.39
N LEU A 36 6.15 7.68 -5.40
CA LEU A 36 6.47 7.94 -6.82
C LEU A 36 5.80 9.20 -7.37
N SER A 37 5.13 10.00 -6.53
CA SER A 37 4.68 11.33 -6.94
C SER A 37 5.89 12.23 -7.20
N LYS A 38 5.83 13.09 -8.23
CA LYS A 38 6.92 14.03 -8.57
C LYS A 38 7.44 14.80 -7.34
N ARG A 39 6.52 15.24 -6.47
CA ARG A 39 6.85 15.96 -5.24
C ARG A 39 7.60 15.10 -4.22
N ALA A 40 7.23 13.83 -4.07
CA ALA A 40 7.88 12.94 -3.12
C ALA A 40 9.26 12.48 -3.62
N VAL A 41 9.36 12.14 -4.90
CA VAL A 41 10.62 11.79 -5.56
C VAL A 41 11.62 12.92 -5.39
N ALA A 42 11.24 14.16 -5.72
CA ALA A 42 12.11 15.32 -5.56
C ALA A 42 12.41 15.62 -4.09
N ALA A 43 11.42 15.48 -3.20
CA ALA A 43 11.65 15.75 -1.78
C ALA A 43 12.60 14.73 -1.15
N LEU A 44 12.47 13.44 -1.48
CA LEU A 44 13.29 12.38 -0.88
C LEU A 44 14.57 12.12 -1.66
N ASP A 45 14.78 12.81 -2.78
CA ASP A 45 15.90 12.58 -3.69
C ASP A 45 16.04 11.09 -4.06
N LEU A 46 14.92 10.49 -4.49
CA LEU A 46 14.90 9.06 -4.82
C LEU A 46 15.68 8.80 -6.10
N THR A 47 16.64 7.89 -6.03
CA THR A 47 17.41 7.47 -7.21
C THR A 47 16.51 6.74 -8.22
N ALA A 48 16.95 6.66 -9.48
CA ALA A 48 16.23 5.92 -10.52
C ALA A 48 16.01 4.45 -10.12
N ASP A 49 17.02 3.83 -9.50
CA ASP A 49 16.95 2.44 -9.04
C ASP A 49 15.94 2.28 -7.89
N GLN A 50 15.94 3.17 -6.91
CA GLN A 50 14.95 3.18 -5.82
C GLN A 50 13.53 3.32 -6.39
N GLN A 51 13.32 4.23 -7.33
CA GLN A 51 12.02 4.43 -7.97
C GLN A 51 11.54 3.18 -8.70
N ALA A 52 12.43 2.52 -9.45
CA ALA A 52 12.12 1.29 -10.18
C ALA A 52 11.71 0.15 -9.23
N GLN A 53 12.47 -0.06 -8.16
CA GLN A 53 12.19 -1.08 -7.15
C GLN A 53 10.88 -0.80 -6.38
N ILE A 54 10.68 0.45 -5.96
CA ILE A 54 9.43 0.89 -5.31
C ILE A 54 8.24 0.65 -6.24
N LYS A 55 8.38 0.95 -7.54
CA LYS A 55 7.33 0.70 -8.53
C LYS A 55 6.99 -0.77 -8.69
N SER A 56 7.98 -1.67 -8.67
CA SER A 56 7.75 -3.12 -8.70
C SER A 56 6.90 -3.56 -7.52
N ILE A 57 7.35 -3.22 -6.30
CA ILE A 57 6.66 -3.57 -5.04
C ILE A 57 5.22 -3.05 -5.03
N ILE A 58 5.01 -1.81 -5.47
CA ILE A 58 3.67 -1.21 -5.53
C ILE A 58 2.80 -1.90 -6.60
N THR A 59 3.38 -2.31 -7.73
CA THR A 59 2.65 -2.96 -8.82
C THR A 59 2.19 -4.35 -8.41
N GLU A 60 3.07 -5.12 -7.76
CA GLU A 60 2.73 -6.44 -7.17
C GLU A 60 1.56 -6.32 -6.19
N LEU A 61 1.58 -5.33 -5.30
CA LEU A 61 0.49 -5.08 -4.34
C LEU A 61 -0.83 -4.62 -5.00
N LYS A 62 -0.76 -4.08 -6.23
CA LYS A 62 -1.92 -3.56 -6.97
C LYS A 62 -2.58 -4.60 -7.89
N ALA A 63 -2.02 -5.81 -8.04
CA ALA A 63 -2.47 -6.80 -9.02
C ALA A 63 -3.99 -7.10 -8.94
N ASP A 64 -4.60 -7.04 -7.75
CA ASP A 64 -5.97 -7.53 -7.53
C ASP A 64 -7.03 -6.41 -7.39
N LYS A 65 -6.81 -5.24 -7.99
CA LYS A 65 -7.74 -4.09 -7.81
C LYS A 65 -9.18 -4.36 -8.25
N LYS A 66 -9.39 -5.14 -9.31
CA LYS A 66 -10.74 -5.44 -9.82
C LYS A 66 -11.48 -6.37 -8.88
N ASP A 67 -10.81 -7.43 -8.43
CA ASP A 67 -11.38 -8.43 -7.52
C ASP A 67 -11.79 -7.78 -6.20
N ARG A 68 -10.97 -6.84 -5.70
CA ARG A 68 -11.29 -6.03 -4.51
C ARG A 68 -12.51 -5.13 -4.65
N LYS A 69 -12.94 -4.77 -5.85
CA LYS A 69 -14.15 -3.95 -6.04
C LYS A 69 -15.38 -4.86 -6.02
N LEU A 70 -15.28 -6.04 -6.64
CA LEU A 70 -16.33 -7.05 -6.66
C LEU A 70 -16.60 -7.59 -5.26
N GLU A 71 -15.56 -8.04 -4.56
CA GLU A 71 -15.62 -8.54 -3.19
C GLU A 71 -16.24 -7.54 -2.20
N ARG A 72 -15.94 -6.24 -2.33
CA ARG A 72 -16.61 -5.20 -1.52
C ARG A 72 -18.09 -5.06 -1.82
N LYS A 73 -18.48 -5.23 -3.08
CA LYS A 73 -19.89 -5.17 -3.50
C LYS A 73 -20.64 -6.38 -2.95
N GLU A 74 -20.08 -7.57 -3.12
CA GLU A 74 -20.63 -8.84 -2.62
C GLU A 74 -20.78 -8.82 -1.09
N ASN A 75 -19.76 -8.39 -0.36
CA ASN A 75 -19.84 -8.22 1.09
C ASN A 75 -20.97 -7.25 1.49
N ARG A 76 -21.16 -6.15 0.76
CA ARG A 76 -22.24 -5.19 1.03
C ARG A 76 -23.62 -5.80 0.79
N GLU A 77 -23.76 -6.59 -0.27
CA GLU A 77 -25.01 -7.29 -0.60
C GLU A 77 -25.32 -8.38 0.43
N ALA A 78 -24.31 -9.14 0.89
CA ALA A 78 -24.46 -10.15 1.92
C ALA A 78 -24.90 -9.54 3.28
N PHE A 79 -24.29 -8.42 3.70
CA PHE A 79 -24.76 -7.71 4.89
C PHE A 79 -26.18 -7.17 4.74
N ARG A 80 -26.53 -6.65 3.56
CA ARG A 80 -27.88 -6.16 3.28
C ARG A 80 -28.91 -7.30 3.41
N ALA A 81 -28.62 -8.46 2.84
CA ALA A 81 -29.49 -9.63 2.91
C ALA A 81 -29.72 -10.11 4.35
N LEU A 82 -28.69 -10.06 5.22
CA LEU A 82 -28.84 -10.39 6.65
C LEU A 82 -29.74 -9.41 7.40
N VAL A 83 -29.72 -8.12 7.03
CA VAL A 83 -30.54 -7.08 7.67
C VAL A 83 -31.98 -7.08 7.15
N GLU A 84 -32.18 -7.39 5.87
CA GLU A 84 -33.51 -7.41 5.22
C GLU A 84 -34.24 -8.76 5.39
N ALA A 85 -33.60 -9.75 6.03
CA ALA A 85 -34.22 -11.05 6.33
C ALA A 85 -35.34 -10.92 7.37
N GLU A 86 -36.32 -11.84 7.32
CA GLU A 86 -37.45 -11.89 8.27
C GLU A 86 -36.99 -12.11 9.72
N SER A 87 -35.90 -12.86 9.90
CA SER A 87 -35.23 -13.04 11.19
C SER A 87 -33.72 -12.90 11.04
N PHE A 88 -33.08 -12.37 12.08
CA PHE A 88 -31.64 -12.18 12.08
C PHE A 88 -30.92 -13.50 12.40
N ASP A 89 -30.11 -13.97 11.45
CA ASP A 89 -29.28 -15.16 11.60
C ASP A 89 -27.88 -14.75 12.10
N GLU A 90 -27.70 -14.82 13.42
CA GLU A 90 -26.46 -14.42 14.09
C GLU A 90 -25.26 -15.28 13.67
N ASP A 91 -25.48 -16.57 13.42
CA ASP A 91 -24.40 -17.49 13.04
C ASP A 91 -23.92 -17.22 11.61
N LYS A 92 -24.82 -16.94 10.67
CA LYS A 92 -24.44 -16.48 9.32
C LYS A 92 -23.72 -15.14 9.37
N ALA A 93 -24.15 -14.22 10.22
CA ALA A 93 -23.47 -12.93 10.38
C ALA A 93 -22.03 -13.11 10.91
N LYS A 94 -21.84 -13.96 11.92
CA LYS A 94 -20.51 -14.29 12.47
C LYS A 94 -19.61 -14.95 11.43
N ALA A 95 -20.14 -15.90 10.64
CA ALA A 95 -19.39 -16.56 9.56
C ALA A 95 -18.90 -15.54 8.51
N LEU A 96 -19.81 -14.71 7.98
CA LEU A 96 -19.47 -13.65 7.02
C LEU A 96 -18.39 -12.70 7.57
N MET A 97 -18.50 -12.30 8.84
CA MET A 97 -17.51 -11.44 9.48
C MET A 97 -16.15 -12.11 9.65
N SER A 98 -16.12 -13.43 9.93
CA SER A 98 -14.89 -14.20 10.04
C SER A 98 -14.14 -14.25 8.72
N ASP A 99 -14.85 -14.52 7.61
CA ASP A 99 -14.25 -14.60 6.28
C ASP A 99 -13.66 -13.25 5.86
N ILE A 100 -14.43 -12.17 6.02
CA ILE A 100 -13.98 -10.80 5.76
C ILE A 100 -12.77 -10.45 6.63
N LYS A 101 -12.73 -10.90 7.89
CA LYS A 101 -11.60 -10.64 8.79
C LYS A 101 -10.34 -11.36 8.33
N ALA A 102 -10.43 -12.62 7.91
CA ALA A 102 -9.30 -13.39 7.42
C ALA A 102 -8.68 -12.73 6.19
N GLU A 103 -9.52 -12.43 5.20
CA GLU A 103 -9.15 -11.74 3.96
C GLU A 103 -8.50 -10.37 4.21
N ARG A 104 -9.07 -9.55 5.11
CA ARG A 104 -8.48 -8.26 5.50
C ARG A 104 -7.14 -8.41 6.19
N SER A 105 -6.95 -9.47 6.98
CA SER A 105 -5.72 -9.71 7.73
C SER A 105 -4.56 -10.05 6.81
N GLU A 106 -4.79 -10.92 5.82
CA GLU A 106 -3.79 -11.24 4.79
C GLU A 106 -3.40 -10.00 3.98
N LYS A 107 -4.40 -9.21 3.59
CA LYS A 107 -4.17 -7.94 2.88
C LYS A 107 -3.37 -6.96 3.73
N MET A 108 -3.66 -6.85 5.02
CA MET A 108 -2.90 -6.00 5.94
C MET A 108 -1.44 -6.48 6.03
N LEU A 109 -1.23 -7.79 6.15
CA LEU A 109 0.10 -8.39 6.20
C LEU A 109 0.89 -8.08 4.92
N ALA A 110 0.28 -8.22 3.73
CA ALA A 110 0.91 -7.87 2.47
C ALA A 110 1.33 -6.38 2.42
N HIS A 111 0.44 -5.47 2.83
CA HIS A 111 0.79 -4.04 2.91
C HIS A 111 1.92 -3.76 3.89
N LEU A 112 1.96 -4.42 5.05
CA LEU A 112 3.04 -4.27 6.03
C LEU A 112 4.37 -4.75 5.46
N LYS A 113 4.39 -5.91 4.81
CA LYS A 113 5.58 -6.46 4.13
C LYS A 113 6.09 -5.49 3.06
N SER A 114 5.22 -5.01 2.16
CA SER A 114 5.61 -4.05 1.12
C SER A 114 6.14 -2.74 1.70
N ARG A 115 5.50 -2.21 2.75
CA ARG A 115 5.98 -0.99 3.43
C ARG A 115 7.35 -1.20 4.05
N HIS A 116 7.59 -2.36 4.65
CA HIS A 116 8.89 -2.72 5.21
C HIS A 116 9.95 -2.84 4.11
N GLN A 117 9.66 -3.52 3.00
CA GLN A 117 10.59 -3.62 1.86
C GLN A 117 10.98 -2.23 1.34
N ILE A 118 10.00 -1.38 1.08
CA ILE A 118 10.24 0.02 0.65
C ILE A 118 11.09 0.78 1.68
N TRP A 119 10.81 0.61 2.98
CA TRP A 119 11.60 1.25 4.03
C TRP A 119 13.07 0.85 3.97
N GLN A 120 13.36 -0.42 3.66
CA GLN A 120 14.73 -0.91 3.53
C GLN A 120 15.48 -0.33 2.33
N LEU A 121 14.77 0.08 1.27
CA LEU A 121 15.38 0.72 0.10
C LEU A 121 15.85 2.16 0.34
N LEU A 122 15.34 2.81 1.38
CA LEU A 122 15.65 4.21 1.70
C LEU A 122 16.89 4.31 2.58
N THR A 123 17.70 5.35 2.37
CA THR A 123 18.80 5.72 3.28
C THR A 123 18.24 6.21 4.62
N VAL A 124 19.11 6.36 5.62
CA VAL A 124 18.73 6.85 6.95
C VAL A 124 18.11 8.25 6.86
N GLU A 125 18.74 9.15 6.11
CA GLU A 125 18.30 10.52 5.90
C GLU A 125 16.95 10.58 5.16
N GLN A 126 16.76 9.71 4.17
CA GLN A 126 15.50 9.59 3.44
C GLN A 126 14.37 9.08 4.35
N ARG A 127 14.65 8.14 5.26
CA ARG A 127 13.68 7.61 6.23
C ARG A 127 13.22 8.68 7.22
N GLU A 128 14.15 9.51 7.72
CA GLU A 128 13.85 10.64 8.61
C GLU A 128 12.95 11.64 7.91
N LYS A 129 13.34 12.07 6.70
CA LYS A 129 12.55 13.02 5.90
C LYS A 129 11.17 12.48 5.57
N LEU A 130 11.07 11.20 5.22
CA LEU A 130 9.78 10.55 4.97
C LEU A 130 8.89 10.55 6.22
N THR A 131 9.46 10.34 7.40
CA THR A 131 8.73 10.38 8.67
C THR A 131 8.17 11.78 8.94
N GLU A 132 8.98 12.81 8.76
CA GLU A 132 8.55 14.21 8.90
C GLU A 132 7.42 14.56 7.91
N MET A 133 7.55 14.15 6.64
CA MET A 133 6.52 14.36 5.62
C MET A 133 5.19 13.68 5.98
N ARG A 134 5.24 12.51 6.64
CA ARG A 134 4.04 11.79 7.11
C ARG A 134 3.36 12.53 8.25
N GLU A 135 4.12 13.00 9.24
CA GLU A 135 3.56 13.77 10.37
C GLU A 135 2.93 15.09 9.91
N LYS A 136 3.59 15.84 9.02
CA LYS A 136 3.02 17.08 8.44
C LYS A 136 1.67 16.82 7.75
N ARG A 137 1.55 15.69 7.04
CA ARG A 137 0.30 15.30 6.39
C ARG A 137 -0.80 14.91 7.37
N LYS A 138 -0.44 14.14 8.40
CA LYS A 138 -1.36 13.76 9.48
C LYS A 138 -1.92 15.00 10.18
N ASN A 139 -1.07 15.98 10.47
CA ASN A 139 -1.49 17.25 11.09
C ASN A 139 -2.39 18.07 10.16
N LYS A 140 -2.06 18.17 8.86
CA LYS A 140 -2.94 18.83 7.89
C LYS A 140 -4.31 18.15 7.80
N GLN A 141 -4.35 16.82 7.81
CA GLN A 141 -5.60 16.07 7.74
C GLN A 141 -6.47 16.31 8.98
N ARG A 142 -5.90 16.31 10.19
CA ARG A 142 -6.65 16.61 11.42
C ARG A 142 -7.36 17.97 11.35
N ARG A 143 -6.64 19.02 10.94
CA ARG A 143 -7.18 20.38 10.79
C ARG A 143 -8.30 20.52 9.74
N HIS A 144 -8.48 19.55 8.85
CA HIS A 144 -9.58 19.54 7.89
C HIS A 144 -10.84 18.83 8.41
N HIS A 145 -10.72 18.07 9.50
CA HIS A 145 -11.82 17.36 10.14
C HIS A 145 -12.36 18.10 11.37
N ASP A 146 -11.67 19.18 11.81
CA ASP A 146 -12.09 20.13 12.84
C ASP A 146 -12.76 21.35 12.18
#